data_AF-A0A292QQN4-F1
#
_entry.id   AF-A0A292QQN4-F1
#
_cell.length_a   1.000
_cell.length_b   1.000
_cell.length_c   1.000
_cell.angle_alpha   90.00
_cell.angle_beta   90.00
_cell.angle_gamma   90.00
#
_symmetry.space_group_name_H-M   'P 1'
#
loop_
_entity.id
_entity.type
_entity.pdbx_description
1 polymer ?
#
loop_
_entity_poly.entity_id
_entity_poly.type
_entity_poly.pdbx_seq_one_letter_code
_entity_poly.pdbx_strand_id
1 'polypeptide(L)'
;MSLCIYYKNRIGLTFNKREHIFPKAIGGIERLDAGVVSDQANEFFANNLEVKTLRMSEIFIGRIVNGYNKKPSKEKQKNRTLPEFLFNREIDSRTLGKIAFNSLAKIKGKDYVLKPEFDEFRNWIIGGNNDWYHCKMGKEIIASTQIMPNQSHYCVFVDDGEYLIADVCLYNCWRKMFGICRSFDDSFVIPKGYICDWKNKKEFTLMELMHELAELEDLKYQNLKELGNALG
;
A
#
# COMPACT_ATOMS: atom_id res chain seq x y z
N MET A 1 19.92 -19.63 -3.26
CA MET A 1 20.28 -18.20 -3.18
C MET A 1 18.98 -17.40 -3.04
N SER A 2 18.84 -16.53 -2.04
CA SER A 2 17.60 -15.78 -1.84
C SER A 2 17.51 -14.62 -2.82
N LEU A 3 16.53 -14.65 -3.73
CA LEU A 3 16.25 -13.54 -4.65
C LEU A 3 15.52 -12.40 -3.93
N CYS A 4 15.95 -11.16 -4.10
CA CYS A 4 15.19 -10.00 -3.66
C CYS A 4 14.14 -9.66 -4.71
N ILE A 5 12.89 -9.38 -4.30
CA ILE A 5 11.81 -9.04 -5.24
C ILE A 5 12.08 -7.76 -6.04
N TYR A 6 12.99 -6.88 -5.60
CA TYR A 6 13.35 -5.66 -6.31
C TYR A 6 14.63 -5.77 -7.15
N TYR A 7 15.68 -6.38 -6.59
CA TYR A 7 17.00 -6.47 -7.25
C TYR A 7 17.25 -7.80 -7.96
N LYS A 8 16.30 -8.75 -7.90
CA LYS A 8 16.35 -10.09 -8.53
C LYS A 8 17.71 -10.75 -8.37
N ASN A 9 18.48 -10.82 -9.46
CA ASN A 9 19.73 -11.56 -9.61
C ASN A 9 20.96 -10.83 -9.06
N ARG A 10 20.80 -9.65 -8.44
CA ARG A 10 21.92 -8.91 -7.85
C ARG A 10 22.59 -9.76 -6.77
N ILE A 11 23.90 -9.94 -6.92
CA ILE A 11 24.74 -10.66 -5.96
C ILE A 11 25.10 -9.79 -4.76
N GLY A 12 25.48 -10.42 -3.64
CA GLY A 12 25.93 -9.72 -2.43
C GLY A 12 24.82 -9.06 -1.61
N LEU A 13 23.56 -9.48 -1.80
CA LEU A 13 22.44 -9.01 -1.00
C LEU A 13 22.36 -9.72 0.35
N THR A 14 21.93 -8.98 1.38
CA THR A 14 21.71 -9.50 2.73
C THR A 14 20.22 -9.42 3.08
N PHE A 15 19.74 -10.26 4.01
CA PHE A 15 18.32 -10.41 4.32
C PHE A 15 18.06 -10.51 5.83
N ASN A 16 18.70 -9.65 6.61
CA ASN A 16 18.61 -9.67 8.08
C ASN A 16 17.35 -8.97 8.59
N LYS A 17 16.83 -8.00 7.83
CA LYS A 17 15.65 -7.21 8.17
C LYS A 17 14.44 -7.67 7.37
N ARG A 18 13.25 -7.31 7.87
CA ARG A 18 11.97 -7.48 7.17
C ARG A 18 11.47 -6.12 6.72
N GLU A 19 10.92 -6.06 5.51
CA GLU A 19 10.38 -4.84 4.92
C GLU A 19 8.91 -4.67 5.27
N HIS A 20 8.52 -3.45 5.64
CA HIS A 20 7.13 -3.12 5.94
C HIS A 20 6.29 -3.02 4.66
N ILE A 21 5.05 -3.50 4.69
CA ILE A 21 4.14 -3.36 3.55
C ILE A 21 3.76 -1.89 3.40
N PHE A 22 3.00 -1.38 4.37
CA PHE A 22 2.81 0.05 4.57
C PHE A 22 3.93 0.62 5.45
N PRO A 23 4.48 1.81 5.17
CA PRO A 23 5.54 2.38 5.99
C PRO A 23 5.17 2.43 7.48
N LYS A 24 6.09 2.00 8.34
CA LYS A 24 5.90 2.10 9.80
C LYS A 24 5.62 3.53 10.26
N ALA A 25 6.12 4.52 9.52
CA ALA A 25 5.94 5.94 9.84
C ALA A 25 4.50 6.46 9.66
N ILE A 26 3.62 5.71 8.98
CA ILE A 26 2.18 6.00 8.88
C ILE A 26 1.31 4.97 9.64
N GLY A 27 1.93 4.05 10.36
CA GLY A 27 1.21 3.06 11.15
C GLY A 27 1.10 1.67 10.55
N GLY A 28 1.83 1.40 9.46
CA GLY A 28 1.96 0.05 8.94
C GLY A 28 2.52 -0.92 9.98
N ILE A 29 1.93 -2.11 10.01
CA ILE A 29 2.12 -3.13 11.06
C ILE A 29 2.86 -4.32 10.47
N GLU A 30 2.30 -4.93 9.43
CA GLU A 30 2.85 -6.14 8.86
C GLU A 30 4.10 -5.87 8.04
N ARG A 31 4.89 -6.93 7.95
CA ARG A 31 6.11 -6.98 7.15
C ARG A 31 6.09 -8.19 6.27
N LEU A 32 6.70 -8.07 5.10
CA LEU A 32 7.02 -9.23 4.28
C LEU A 32 7.94 -10.19 5.04
N ASP A 33 7.90 -11.46 4.67
CA ASP A 33 8.73 -12.48 5.29
C ASP A 33 10.23 -12.22 5.07
N ALA A 34 11.03 -12.76 5.98
CA ALA A 34 12.48 -12.69 5.84
C ALA A 34 12.92 -13.34 4.51
N GLY A 35 13.88 -12.73 3.82
CA GLY A 35 14.33 -13.24 2.52
C GLY A 35 13.52 -12.79 1.31
N VAL A 36 12.44 -12.00 1.48
CA VAL A 36 11.65 -11.45 0.36
C VAL A 36 12.29 -10.16 -0.17
N VAL A 37 12.61 -9.23 0.72
CA VAL A 37 13.25 -7.95 0.40
C VAL A 37 14.63 -7.90 1.06
N SER A 38 15.66 -7.57 0.28
CA SER A 38 17.02 -7.43 0.79
C SER A 38 17.19 -6.18 1.64
N ASP A 39 18.14 -6.19 2.57
CA ASP A 39 18.49 -5.05 3.42
C ASP A 39 18.83 -3.80 2.60
N GLN A 40 19.49 -3.97 1.45
CA GLN A 40 19.87 -2.88 0.53
C GLN A 40 18.64 -2.19 -0.07
N ALA A 41 17.59 -2.95 -0.39
CA ALA A 41 16.35 -2.39 -0.93
C ALA A 41 15.55 -1.68 0.17
N ASN A 42 15.48 -2.30 1.35
CA ASN A 42 14.88 -1.70 2.55
C ASN A 42 15.54 -0.35 2.90
N GLU A 43 16.88 -0.30 2.91
CA GLU A 43 17.64 0.93 3.15
C GLU A 43 17.45 1.96 2.03
N PHE A 44 17.35 1.53 0.76
CA PHE A 44 17.00 2.43 -0.32
C PHE A 44 15.63 3.08 -0.10
N PHE A 45 14.61 2.31 0.28
CA PHE A 45 13.26 2.84 0.54
C PHE A 45 13.26 3.82 1.71
N ALA A 46 13.90 3.47 2.81
CA ALA A 46 13.98 4.33 3.98
C ALA A 46 14.66 5.67 3.67
N ASN A 47 15.78 5.66 2.96
CA ASN A 47 16.62 6.85 2.75
C ASN A 47 16.19 7.69 1.53
N ASN A 48 15.63 7.07 0.49
CA ASN A 48 15.36 7.75 -0.78
C ASN A 48 13.88 7.95 -1.09
N LEU A 49 12.98 7.16 -0.49
CA LEU A 49 11.53 7.23 -0.75
C LEU A 49 10.75 7.68 0.49
N GLU A 50 10.64 6.81 1.50
CA GLU A 50 9.71 6.99 2.62
C GLU A 50 10.01 8.25 3.44
N VAL A 51 11.28 8.54 3.75
CA VAL A 51 11.62 9.76 4.51
C VAL A 51 11.25 11.02 3.74
N LYS A 52 11.42 11.05 2.42
CA LYS A 52 11.08 12.21 1.59
C LYS A 52 9.56 12.36 1.47
N THR A 53 8.84 11.30 1.12
CA THR A 53 7.37 11.33 1.04
C THR A 53 6.72 11.65 2.39
N LEU A 54 7.15 11.00 3.48
CA LEU A 54 6.45 11.09 4.78
C LEU A 54 6.93 12.22 5.68
N ARG A 55 7.80 13.10 5.18
CA ARG A 55 8.25 14.31 5.90
C ARG A 55 8.30 15.56 5.03
N MET A 56 8.38 15.41 3.70
CA MET A 56 8.58 16.54 2.78
C MET A 56 7.43 16.75 1.80
N SER A 57 6.47 15.82 1.66
CA SER A 57 5.31 16.00 0.78
C SER A 57 4.00 16.22 1.54
N GLU A 58 2.92 16.54 0.82
CA GLU A 58 1.58 16.79 1.39
C GLU A 58 1.03 15.61 2.20
N ILE A 59 1.48 14.38 1.93
CA ILE A 59 1.13 13.19 2.73
C ILE A 59 1.57 13.36 4.20
N PHE A 60 2.61 14.16 4.45
CA PHE A 60 3.03 14.53 5.81
C PHE A 60 1.94 15.30 6.57
N ILE A 61 1.12 16.11 5.89
CA ILE A 61 0.00 16.82 6.52
C ILE A 61 -0.99 15.80 7.07
N GLY A 62 -1.35 14.78 6.28
CA GLY A 62 -2.21 13.68 6.74
C GLY A 62 -1.67 12.98 7.97
N ARG A 63 -0.36 12.74 8.01
CA ARG A 63 0.30 12.17 9.18
C ARG A 63 0.21 13.05 10.43
N ILE A 64 0.39 14.37 10.28
CA ILE A 64 0.28 15.32 11.39
C ILE A 64 -1.16 15.41 11.88
N VAL A 65 -2.11 15.62 10.97
CA VAL A 65 -3.53 15.86 11.29
C VAL A 65 -4.18 14.62 11.88
N ASN A 66 -3.90 13.45 11.29
CA ASN A 66 -4.61 12.22 11.68
C ASN A 66 -3.92 11.50 12.85
N GLY A 67 -2.67 11.85 13.20
CA GLY A 67 -2.15 11.52 14.53
C GLY A 67 -1.33 10.23 14.66
N TYR A 68 -0.69 9.71 13.60
CA TYR A 68 0.36 8.70 13.79
C TYR A 68 1.65 9.32 14.36
N ASN A 69 1.60 9.59 15.66
CA ASN A 69 2.62 10.28 16.43
C ASN A 69 3.58 9.28 17.09
N LYS A 70 4.46 8.65 16.31
CA LYS A 70 5.72 8.19 16.90
C LYS A 70 6.51 9.45 17.27
N LYS A 71 6.49 9.84 18.55
CA LYS A 71 7.20 11.02 19.07
C LYS A 71 8.65 11.00 18.53
N PRO A 72 9.12 12.05 17.83
CA PRO A 72 10.53 12.14 17.45
C PRO A 72 11.40 12.17 18.70
N SER A 73 12.65 11.70 18.60
CA SER A 73 13.66 12.00 19.63
C SER A 73 13.85 13.51 19.75
N LYS A 74 14.16 14.01 20.96
CA LYS A 74 14.28 15.45 21.28
C LYS A 74 15.22 16.21 20.31
N GLU A 75 16.27 15.57 19.80
CA GLU A 75 17.18 16.17 18.80
C GLU A 75 16.51 16.47 17.46
N LYS A 76 15.56 15.64 17.01
CA LYS A 76 14.89 15.79 15.69
C LYS A 76 13.78 16.85 15.69
N GLN A 77 13.43 17.43 16.84
CA GLN A 77 12.46 18.52 16.93
C GLN A 77 13.07 19.87 16.53
N LYS A 78 14.36 20.10 16.78
CA LYS A 78 15.03 21.39 16.51
C LYS A 78 15.17 21.72 15.02
N ASN A 79 15.15 20.71 14.15
CA ASN A 79 15.38 20.86 12.70
C ASN A 79 14.11 20.64 11.87
N ARG A 80 12.92 20.86 12.44
CA ARG A 80 11.66 20.81 11.66
C ARG A 80 11.47 22.13 10.93
N THR A 81 12.12 22.28 9.78
CA THR A 81 11.66 23.22 8.76
C THR A 81 10.44 22.62 8.06
N LEU A 82 9.39 23.42 7.86
CA LEU A 82 8.34 23.09 6.91
C LEU A 82 9.01 22.90 5.53
N PRO A 83 8.60 21.91 4.72
CA PRO A 83 9.24 21.67 3.43
C PRO A 83 9.12 22.91 2.55
N GLU A 84 10.25 23.41 2.07
CA GLU A 84 10.33 24.62 1.22
C GLU A 84 9.74 24.37 -0.18
N PHE A 85 9.59 23.10 -0.59
CA PHE A 85 8.96 22.67 -1.83
C PHE A 85 7.99 21.52 -1.58
N LEU A 86 6.71 21.71 -1.91
CA LEU A 86 5.60 20.79 -1.64
C LEU A 86 5.36 19.70 -2.70
N PHE A 87 6.12 19.68 -3.80
CA PHE A 87 5.79 18.84 -4.96
C PHE A 87 6.94 17.95 -5.42
N ASN A 88 7.20 16.84 -4.71
CA ASN A 88 7.98 15.74 -5.28
C ASN A 88 7.06 14.59 -5.71
N ARG A 89 6.27 14.85 -6.78
CA ARG A 89 5.28 13.90 -7.30
C ARG A 89 5.90 12.55 -7.65
N GLU A 90 7.15 12.51 -8.09
CA GLU A 90 7.80 11.27 -8.52
C GLU A 90 8.20 10.39 -7.33
N ILE A 91 8.82 10.96 -6.29
CA ILE A 91 9.20 10.21 -5.09
C ILE A 91 7.95 9.68 -4.38
N ASP A 92 6.89 10.48 -4.29
CA ASP A 92 5.61 10.03 -3.75
C ASP A 92 5.02 8.88 -4.56
N SER A 93 5.09 8.97 -5.89
CA SER A 93 4.65 7.90 -6.78
C SER A 93 5.43 6.61 -6.54
N ARG A 94 6.75 6.68 -6.40
CA ARG A 94 7.58 5.51 -6.10
C ARG A 94 7.31 4.94 -4.72
N THR A 95 7.06 5.79 -3.71
CA THR A 95 6.65 5.34 -2.37
C THR A 95 5.32 4.58 -2.42
N LEU A 96 4.32 5.11 -3.13
CA LEU A 96 3.04 4.42 -3.31
C LEU A 96 3.20 3.16 -4.18
N GLY A 97 4.04 3.20 -5.22
CA GLY A 97 4.37 2.02 -6.03
C GLY A 97 5.07 0.92 -5.22
N LYS A 98 5.94 1.29 -4.27
CA LYS A 98 6.53 0.36 -3.30
C LYS A 98 5.47 -0.29 -2.43
N ILE A 99 4.50 0.48 -1.93
CA ILE A 99 3.37 -0.04 -1.16
C ILE A 99 2.56 -1.03 -2.02
N ALA A 100 2.27 -0.69 -3.28
CA ALA A 100 1.62 -1.59 -4.21
C ALA A 100 2.41 -2.90 -4.36
N PHE A 101 3.68 -2.83 -4.72
CA PHE A 101 4.46 -4.03 -4.98
C PHE A 101 4.63 -4.92 -3.74
N ASN A 102 4.80 -4.32 -2.56
CA ASN A 102 4.83 -5.07 -1.31
C ASN A 102 3.48 -5.70 -0.96
N SER A 103 2.37 -4.99 -1.18
CA SER A 103 1.02 -5.53 -0.94
C SER A 103 0.74 -6.72 -1.85
N LEU A 104 1.16 -6.63 -3.12
CA LEU A 104 1.06 -7.73 -4.06
C LEU A 104 1.87 -8.94 -3.60
N ALA A 105 3.10 -8.73 -3.13
CA ALA A 105 3.95 -9.78 -2.59
C ALA A 105 3.34 -10.45 -1.34
N LYS A 106 2.64 -9.70 -0.47
CA LYS A 106 1.91 -10.25 0.67
C LYS A 106 0.73 -11.12 0.24
N ILE A 107 -0.02 -10.70 -0.78
CA ILE A 107 -1.24 -11.39 -1.23
C ILE A 107 -0.93 -12.62 -2.08
N LYS A 108 0.06 -12.52 -2.99
CA LYS A 108 0.35 -13.55 -4.01
C LYS A 108 1.65 -14.31 -3.76
N GLY A 109 2.47 -13.85 -2.84
CA GLY A 109 3.75 -14.46 -2.52
C GLY A 109 4.89 -13.98 -3.42
N LYS A 110 6.10 -14.31 -2.97
CA LYS A 110 7.38 -13.92 -3.59
C LYS A 110 7.51 -14.40 -5.04
N ASP A 111 7.16 -15.65 -5.32
CA ASP A 111 7.38 -16.26 -6.64
C ASP A 111 6.51 -15.60 -7.71
N TYR A 112 5.28 -15.21 -7.35
CA TYR A 112 4.39 -14.49 -8.24
C TYR A 112 4.97 -13.14 -8.65
N VAL A 113 5.45 -12.36 -7.68
CA VAL A 113 6.02 -11.04 -7.98
C VAL A 113 7.40 -11.12 -8.60
N LEU A 114 8.08 -12.27 -8.65
CA LEU A 114 9.38 -12.42 -9.33
C LEU A 114 9.27 -12.63 -10.84
N LYS A 115 8.06 -12.83 -11.37
CA LYS A 115 7.85 -13.02 -12.80
C LYS A 115 8.27 -11.79 -13.63
N PRO A 116 8.81 -11.97 -14.85
CA PRO A 116 9.39 -10.88 -15.65
C PRO A 116 8.43 -9.73 -15.98
N GLU A 117 7.13 -9.98 -16.00
CA GLU A 117 6.07 -9.01 -16.32
C GLU A 117 6.08 -7.80 -15.36
N PHE A 118 6.62 -7.96 -14.14
CA PHE A 118 6.76 -6.87 -13.17
C PHE A 118 8.14 -6.20 -13.17
N ASP A 119 9.05 -6.57 -14.08
CA ASP A 119 10.43 -6.06 -14.08
C ASP A 119 10.48 -4.55 -14.37
N GLU A 120 9.67 -4.05 -15.30
CA GLU A 120 9.59 -2.62 -15.58
C GLU A 120 9.15 -1.84 -14.33
N PHE A 121 8.07 -2.30 -13.68
CA PHE A 121 7.52 -1.64 -12.49
C PHE A 121 8.46 -1.67 -11.28
N ARG A 122 9.03 -2.85 -10.97
CA ARG A 122 9.96 -2.96 -9.83
C ARG A 122 11.24 -2.14 -10.04
N ASN A 123 11.76 -2.09 -11.27
CA ASN A 123 12.97 -1.34 -11.61
C ASN A 123 12.74 0.16 -11.52
N TRP A 124 11.57 0.63 -11.97
CA TRP A 124 11.18 2.03 -11.80
C TRP A 124 11.11 2.46 -10.33
N ILE A 125 10.56 1.62 -9.43
CA ILE A 125 10.50 1.91 -8.00
C ILE A 125 11.90 2.15 -7.41
N ILE A 126 12.91 1.38 -7.84
CA ILE A 126 14.29 1.49 -7.37
C ILE A 126 15.16 2.51 -8.13
N GLY A 127 14.52 3.48 -8.80
CA GLY A 127 15.23 4.60 -9.45
C GLY A 127 15.53 4.40 -10.93
N GLY A 128 14.93 3.39 -11.57
CA GLY A 128 14.93 3.28 -13.03
C GLY A 128 14.20 4.46 -13.69
N ASN A 129 14.68 4.85 -14.87
CA ASN A 129 13.98 5.77 -15.75
C ASN A 129 12.76 5.05 -16.33
N ASN A 130 11.61 5.74 -16.40
CA ASN A 130 10.49 5.22 -17.17
C ASN A 130 9.57 6.35 -17.62
N ASP A 131 9.16 6.29 -18.87
CA ASP A 131 8.26 7.24 -19.53
C ASP A 131 6.77 6.89 -19.31
N TRP A 132 6.45 5.77 -18.63
CA TRP A 132 5.13 5.11 -18.74
C TRP A 132 4.07 5.38 -17.64
N TYR A 133 4.35 6.07 -16.52
CA TYR A 133 3.47 5.97 -15.34
C TYR A 133 2.44 7.09 -15.13
N HIS A 134 1.72 7.48 -16.17
CA HIS A 134 0.41 8.08 -15.94
C HIS A 134 -0.52 6.92 -15.55
N CYS A 135 -0.52 6.50 -14.28
CA CYS A 135 -1.54 7.02 -13.39
C CYS A 135 -2.86 7.05 -14.15
N LYS A 136 -3.48 5.87 -14.39
CA LYS A 136 -4.88 5.83 -14.82
C LYS A 136 -5.64 6.45 -13.66
N MET A 137 -5.80 7.78 -13.66
CA MET A 137 -6.84 8.45 -12.88
C MET A 137 -8.14 8.00 -13.54
N GLY A 138 -8.58 6.79 -13.19
CA GLY A 138 -9.97 6.46 -13.33
C GLY A 138 -10.71 7.52 -12.52
N LYS A 139 -11.55 8.32 -13.18
CA LYS A 139 -12.59 9.10 -12.47
C LYS A 139 -13.49 8.18 -11.65
N GLU A 140 -13.41 6.88 -11.92
CA GLU A 140 -14.09 5.82 -11.22
C GLU A 140 -13.50 5.65 -9.81
N ILE A 141 -14.34 6.04 -8.85
CA ILE A 141 -14.28 5.50 -7.50
C ILE A 141 -14.46 3.99 -7.66
N ILE A 142 -13.42 3.21 -7.39
CA ILE A 142 -13.60 1.76 -7.30
C ILE A 142 -14.59 1.56 -6.15
N ALA A 143 -15.71 0.87 -6.37
CA ALA A 143 -16.77 0.72 -5.38
C ALA A 143 -16.22 0.26 -4.01
N SER A 144 -15.11 -0.49 -4.01
CA SER A 144 -14.38 -0.89 -2.81
C SER A 144 -13.90 0.26 -1.92
N THR A 145 -13.76 1.49 -2.38
CA THR A 145 -13.29 2.59 -1.52
C THR A 145 -14.37 3.05 -0.53
N GLN A 146 -15.65 2.80 -0.81
CA GLN A 146 -16.76 3.18 0.07
C GLN A 146 -16.82 2.33 1.35
N ILE A 147 -16.30 1.11 1.28
CA ILE A 147 -16.30 0.16 2.40
C ILE A 147 -15.05 0.26 3.29
N MET A 148 -14.08 1.11 2.93
CA MET A 148 -12.80 1.21 3.64
C MET A 148 -12.97 1.90 5.01
N PRO A 149 -12.30 1.42 6.07
CA PRO A 149 -12.32 2.08 7.36
C PRO A 149 -11.81 3.52 7.29
N ASN A 150 -12.36 4.41 8.12
CA ASN A 150 -12.03 5.83 8.08
C ASN A 150 -10.56 6.13 8.42
N GLN A 151 -9.90 6.89 7.53
CA GLN A 151 -8.49 7.25 7.55
C GLN A 151 -7.52 6.06 7.42
N SER A 152 -7.98 4.91 6.93
CA SER A 152 -7.13 3.76 6.63
C SER A 152 -6.17 4.02 5.47
N HIS A 153 -5.18 3.15 5.34
CA HIS A 153 -4.39 3.00 4.13
C HIS A 153 -4.85 1.72 3.42
N TYR A 154 -4.88 1.72 2.09
CA TYR A 154 -5.17 0.52 1.34
C TYR A 154 -4.36 0.43 0.06
N CYS A 155 -4.21 -0.79 -0.43
CA CYS A 155 -3.82 -1.10 -1.79
C CYS A 155 -4.78 -2.17 -2.32
N VAL A 156 -5.51 -1.85 -3.38
CA VAL A 156 -6.44 -2.78 -4.06
C VAL A 156 -5.94 -3.06 -5.47
N PHE A 157 -6.07 -4.30 -5.91
CA PHE A 157 -5.69 -4.78 -7.23
C PHE A 157 -6.93 -5.18 -8.00
N VAL A 158 -7.03 -4.69 -9.23
CA VAL A 158 -8.11 -4.98 -10.16
C VAL A 158 -7.47 -5.24 -11.52
N ASP A 159 -7.93 -6.28 -12.21
CA ASP A 159 -7.63 -6.46 -13.63
C ASP A 159 -8.65 -5.70 -14.47
N ASP A 160 -8.20 -4.78 -15.32
CA ASP A 160 -9.07 -4.02 -16.22
C ASP A 160 -9.22 -4.67 -17.62
N GLY A 161 -8.66 -5.87 -17.80
CA GLY A 161 -8.63 -6.62 -19.05
C GLY A 161 -7.39 -6.37 -19.89
N GLU A 162 -6.67 -5.27 -19.66
CA GLU A 162 -5.41 -4.95 -20.35
C GLU A 162 -4.22 -4.93 -19.38
N TYR A 163 -4.42 -4.37 -18.19
CA TYR A 163 -3.41 -4.23 -17.16
C TYR A 163 -3.93 -4.71 -15.81
N LEU A 164 -3.01 -5.25 -15.02
CA LEU A 164 -3.20 -5.33 -13.58
C LEU A 164 -3.01 -3.93 -13.00
N ILE A 165 -4.07 -3.38 -12.41
CA ILE A 165 -4.09 -2.06 -11.81
C ILE A 165 -3.96 -2.17 -10.30
N ALA A 166 -3.04 -1.41 -9.70
CA ALA A 166 -2.93 -1.22 -8.26
C ALA A 166 -3.45 0.17 -7.87
N ASP A 167 -4.51 0.24 -7.07
CA ASP A 167 -5.05 1.44 -6.46
C ASP A 167 -4.58 1.58 -5.02
N VAL A 168 -3.67 2.51 -4.79
CA VAL A 168 -3.06 2.77 -3.48
C VAL A 168 -3.61 4.07 -2.93
N CYS A 169 -4.08 4.06 -1.68
CA CYS A 169 -4.56 5.25 -1.02
C CYS A 169 -4.07 5.34 0.40
N LEU A 170 -3.61 6.52 0.81
CA LEU A 170 -3.21 6.81 2.17
C LEU A 170 -4.24 7.72 2.84
N TYR A 171 -4.65 7.37 4.06
CA TYR A 171 -5.60 8.14 4.88
C TYR A 171 -6.94 8.42 4.18
N ASN A 172 -7.37 7.52 3.28
CA ASN A 172 -8.50 7.70 2.36
C ASN A 172 -8.49 9.04 1.57
N CYS A 173 -7.33 9.65 1.37
CA CYS A 173 -7.21 10.98 0.75
C CYS A 173 -6.17 11.02 -0.38
N TRP A 174 -4.94 10.55 -0.11
CA TRP A 174 -3.87 10.56 -1.10
C TRP A 174 -3.88 9.26 -1.90
N ARG A 175 -4.62 9.29 -3.01
CA ARG A 175 -4.86 8.13 -3.89
C ARG A 175 -3.98 8.20 -5.14
N LYS A 176 -3.45 7.06 -5.56
CA LYS A 176 -2.76 6.89 -6.84
C LYS A 176 -2.95 5.48 -7.40
N MET A 177 -3.24 5.39 -8.68
CA MET A 177 -3.40 4.13 -9.40
C MET A 177 -2.21 3.87 -10.32
N PHE A 178 -1.80 2.61 -10.46
CA PHE A 178 -0.66 2.19 -11.29
C PHE A 178 -1.06 0.99 -12.15
N GLY A 179 -0.80 1.03 -13.46
CA GLY A 179 -0.71 -0.20 -14.25
C GLY A 179 0.61 -0.86 -13.95
N ILE A 180 0.61 -1.96 -13.20
CA ILE A 180 1.84 -2.58 -12.68
C ILE A 180 2.44 -3.60 -13.66
N CYS A 181 1.62 -4.20 -14.51
CA CYS A 181 2.01 -5.03 -15.64
C CYS A 181 0.80 -5.19 -16.58
N ARG A 182 1.02 -5.69 -17.78
CA ARG A 182 -0.09 -6.19 -18.62
C ARG A 182 -0.75 -7.39 -17.93
N SER A 183 -2.06 -7.55 -18.10
CA SER A 183 -2.74 -8.75 -17.61
C SER A 183 -2.18 -9.98 -18.33
N PHE A 184 -1.95 -11.04 -17.57
CA PHE A 184 -1.38 -12.30 -18.06
C PHE A 184 -1.98 -13.54 -17.39
N ASP A 185 -2.81 -13.39 -16.36
CA ASP A 185 -3.52 -14.48 -15.70
C ASP A 185 -4.81 -14.00 -15.01
N ASP A 186 -5.68 -14.96 -14.66
CA ASP A 186 -6.99 -14.69 -14.04
C ASP A 186 -6.91 -14.51 -12.51
N SER A 187 -5.75 -14.16 -11.95
CA SER A 187 -5.56 -14.08 -10.49
C SER A 187 -6.41 -13.02 -9.79
N PHE A 188 -6.94 -12.06 -10.56
CA PHE A 188 -7.61 -10.85 -10.08
C PHE A 188 -9.01 -10.66 -10.68
N VAL A 189 -9.65 -11.75 -11.14
CA VAL A 189 -11.08 -11.76 -11.53
C VAL A 189 -11.96 -11.16 -10.43
N ILE A 190 -11.65 -11.48 -9.18
CA ILE A 190 -12.20 -10.78 -8.01
C ILE A 190 -11.11 -9.83 -7.49
N PRO A 191 -11.44 -8.55 -7.22
CA PRO A 191 -10.51 -7.61 -6.63
C PRO A 191 -9.88 -8.15 -5.35
N LYS A 192 -8.58 -7.95 -5.21
CA LYS A 192 -7.84 -8.32 -3.99
C LYS A 192 -7.19 -7.09 -3.42
N GLY A 193 -7.05 -7.00 -2.12
CA GLY A 193 -6.41 -5.84 -1.52
C GLY A 193 -5.87 -6.12 -0.15
N TYR A 194 -5.05 -5.19 0.32
CA TYR A 194 -4.51 -5.17 1.66
C TYR A 194 -4.79 -3.81 2.28
N ILE A 195 -5.31 -3.81 3.50
CA ILE A 195 -5.80 -2.65 4.21
C ILE A 195 -5.04 -2.55 5.53
N CYS A 196 -4.63 -1.33 5.88
CA CYS A 196 -4.07 -0.97 7.16
C CYS A 196 -5.00 0.01 7.87
N ASP A 197 -5.75 -0.53 8.83
CA ASP A 197 -6.47 0.25 9.84
C ASP A 197 -5.52 0.53 11.02
N TRP A 198 -4.68 1.53 10.82
CA TRP A 198 -3.66 1.90 11.80
C TRP A 198 -4.25 2.40 13.12
N LYS A 199 -5.50 2.89 13.14
CA LYS A 199 -6.19 3.34 14.35
C LYS A 199 -6.53 2.16 15.25
N ASN A 200 -7.11 1.12 14.65
CA ASN A 200 -7.47 -0.10 15.35
C ASN A 200 -6.30 -1.10 15.43
N LYS A 201 -5.11 -0.72 14.91
CA LYS A 201 -3.89 -1.55 14.89
C LYS A 201 -4.12 -2.91 14.24
N LYS A 202 -4.89 -2.93 13.15
CA LYS A 202 -5.22 -4.14 12.40
C LYS A 202 -4.86 -3.96 10.93
N GLU A 203 -4.27 -4.98 10.33
CA GLU A 203 -4.14 -5.08 8.88
C GLU A 203 -4.82 -6.36 8.41
N PHE A 204 -5.51 -6.29 7.28
CA PHE A 204 -6.34 -7.37 6.77
C PHE A 204 -6.51 -7.24 5.25
N THR A 205 -6.97 -8.31 4.63
CA THR A 205 -7.26 -8.38 3.21
C THR A 205 -8.63 -7.79 2.89
N LEU A 206 -8.83 -7.40 1.63
CA LEU A 206 -10.13 -6.94 1.14
C LEU A 206 -11.22 -8.01 1.33
N MET A 207 -10.87 -9.29 1.17
CA MET A 207 -11.80 -10.40 1.36
C MET A 207 -12.28 -10.51 2.81
N GLU A 208 -11.36 -10.40 3.78
CA GLU A 208 -11.70 -10.38 5.21
C GLU A 208 -12.62 -9.19 5.54
N LEU A 209 -12.34 -8.00 5.00
CA LEU A 209 -13.22 -6.84 5.16
C LEU A 209 -14.62 -7.09 4.61
N MET A 210 -14.71 -7.66 3.40
CA MET A 210 -16.00 -7.96 2.77
C MET A 210 -16.80 -8.98 3.58
N HIS A 211 -16.14 -9.98 4.17
CA HIS A 211 -16.80 -10.96 5.04
C HIS A 211 -17.32 -10.30 6.32
N GLU A 212 -16.50 -9.48 7.00
CA GLU A 212 -16.90 -8.76 8.22
C GLU A 212 -18.11 -7.84 7.95
N LEU A 213 -18.17 -7.18 6.80
CA LEU A 213 -19.29 -6.31 6.44
C LEU A 213 -20.56 -7.09 6.13
N ALA A 214 -20.45 -8.22 5.42
CA ALA A 214 -21.59 -9.09 5.14
C ALA A 214 -22.22 -9.63 6.44
N GLU A 215 -21.39 -10.09 7.39
CA GLU A 215 -21.87 -10.53 8.70
C GLU A 215 -22.59 -9.40 9.44
N LEU A 216 -22.03 -8.18 9.45
CA LEU A 216 -22.67 -7.03 10.09
C LEU A 216 -24.01 -6.64 9.45
N GLU A 217 -24.16 -6.78 8.14
CA GLU A 217 -25.42 -6.54 7.44
C GLU A 217 -26.47 -7.61 7.77
N ASP A 218 -26.07 -8.88 7.82
CA ASP A 218 -26.95 -9.97 8.20
C ASP A 218 -27.46 -9.81 9.64
N LEU A 219 -26.58 -9.46 10.59
CA LEU A 219 -26.99 -9.19 11.98
C LEU A 219 -27.98 -8.02 12.07
N LYS A 220 -27.76 -6.94 11.32
CA LYS A 220 -28.71 -5.81 11.27
C LYS A 220 -30.07 -6.26 10.73
N TYR A 221 -30.07 -7.07 9.67
CA TYR A 221 -31.30 -7.58 9.08
C TYR A 221 -32.09 -8.46 10.06
N GLN A 222 -31.42 -9.37 10.78
CA GLN A 222 -32.09 -10.21 11.79
C GLN A 222 -32.68 -9.36 12.93
N ASN A 223 -31.91 -8.40 13.46
CA ASN A 223 -32.40 -7.52 14.52
C ASN A 223 -33.63 -6.69 14.09
N LEU A 224 -33.66 -6.19 12.86
CA LEU A 224 -34.80 -5.46 12.32
C LEU A 224 -36.05 -6.35 12.16
N LYS A 225 -35.85 -7.60 11.75
CA LYS A 225 -36.92 -8.59 11.63
C LYS A 225 -37.53 -8.96 12.98
N GLU A 226 -36.69 -9.16 14.00
CA GLU A 226 -37.14 -9.42 15.37
C GLU A 226 -37.92 -8.24 15.96
N LEU A 227 -37.44 -7.01 15.75
CA LEU A 227 -38.13 -5.79 16.19
C LEU A 227 -39.50 -5.63 15.52
N GLY A 228 -39.59 -5.93 14.22
CA GLY A 228 -40.84 -5.90 13.47
C GLY A 228 -41.86 -6.95 13.97
N ASN A 229 -41.39 -8.13 14.35
CA ASN A 229 -42.25 -9.18 14.91
C ASN A 229 -42.69 -8.91 16.35
N ALA A 230 -41.94 -8.09 17.11
CA ALA A 230 -42.30 -7.72 18.48
C ALA A 230 -43.31 -6.56 18.58
N LEU A 231 -43.52 -5.84 17.47
CA LEU A 231 -44.41 -4.67 17.38
C LEU A 231 -45.73 -4.96 16.64
N GLY A 232 -45.90 -6.15 16.07
CA GLY A 232 -47.12 -6.63 15.41
C GLY A 232 -47.83 -7.68 16.24
#